data_AF-A0A3D4ZIN7-F1
#
_entry.id   AF-A0A3D4ZIN7-F1
#
_cell.length_a   1.000
_cell.length_b   1.000
_cell.length_c   1.000
_cell.angle_alpha   90.00
_cell.angle_beta   90.00
_cell.angle_gamma   90.00
#
_symmetry.space_group_name_H-M   'P 1'
#
loop_
_entity.id
_entity.type
_entity.pdbx_description
1 polymer ?
#
loop_
_entity_poly.entity_id
_entity_poly.type
_entity_poly.pdbx_seq_one_letter_code
_entity_poly.pdbx_strand_id
1 'polypeptide(L)'
;ELKTRSFSKDDVLVGITASGQAPYVIGAMAWAQSIGAKVGAISCNEHSAVFDHADHKIYVAVGAEIITGSTRMKSGTAQKLVLNMITTTSMIRIGKVYNNLMVDLLPLNAKLVDRAKRLIIEVTGCTRAEAEELYKLSKGNIRVASLMHMLKVDAPEARRLLDESDGSINRALYKRGVSV
;
A
#
# COMPACT_ATOMS: atom_id res chain seq x y z
N GLU A 1 22.11 10.27 -3.64
CA GLU A 1 21.02 9.91 -2.71
C GLU A 1 20.67 8.42 -2.72
N LEU A 2 20.31 7.81 -3.86
CA LEU A 2 19.92 6.38 -3.88
C LEU A 2 21.00 5.45 -3.28
N LYS A 3 22.27 5.65 -3.65
CA LYS A 3 23.42 4.92 -3.08
C LYS A 3 23.53 5.06 -1.55
N THR A 4 23.25 6.24 -1.00
CA THR A 4 23.36 6.48 0.45
C THR A 4 22.18 5.90 1.24
N ARG A 5 21.10 5.51 0.54
CA ARG A 5 19.93 4.81 1.13
C ARG A 5 19.98 3.31 0.91
N SER A 6 21.12 2.77 0.46
CA SER A 6 21.31 1.36 0.13
C SER A 6 20.30 0.82 -0.89
N PHE A 7 19.83 1.67 -1.81
CA PHE A 7 18.92 1.26 -2.88
C PHE A 7 19.56 0.17 -3.76
N SER A 8 18.78 -0.86 -4.09
CA SER A 8 19.25 -2.09 -4.73
C SER A 8 18.33 -2.53 -5.89
N LYS A 9 18.67 -3.65 -6.53
CA LYS A 9 17.86 -4.28 -7.59
C LYS A 9 16.51 -4.82 -7.10
N ASP A 10 16.39 -5.07 -5.79
CA ASP A 10 15.18 -5.62 -5.17
C ASP A 10 14.18 -4.50 -4.83
N ASP A 11 14.57 -3.24 -5.00
CA ASP A 11 13.74 -2.06 -4.82
C ASP A 11 13.06 -1.64 -6.13
N VAL A 12 12.01 -0.82 -6.01
CA VAL A 12 11.32 -0.18 -7.13
C VAL A 12 11.54 1.34 -7.04
N LEU A 13 12.02 1.94 -8.13
CA LEU A 13 12.12 3.40 -8.26
C LEU A 13 10.91 3.94 -9.04
N VAL A 14 10.28 5.00 -8.54
CA VAL A 14 9.26 5.76 -9.28
C VAL A 14 9.75 7.18 -9.52
N GLY A 15 10.10 7.50 -10.76
CA GLY A 15 10.47 8.84 -11.18
C GLY A 15 9.24 9.72 -11.39
N ILE A 16 9.21 10.90 -10.76
CA ILE A 16 8.04 11.79 -10.79
C ILE A 16 8.47 13.15 -11.32
N THR A 17 7.88 13.58 -12.44
CA THR A 17 8.12 14.91 -12.98
C THR A 17 6.97 15.36 -13.87
N ALA A 18 6.38 16.51 -13.59
CA ALA A 18 5.33 17.05 -14.45
C ALA A 18 5.88 17.39 -15.85
N SER A 19 7.05 18.03 -15.92
CA SER A 19 7.67 18.45 -17.18
C SER A 19 8.26 17.30 -17.99
N GLY A 20 8.72 16.24 -17.32
CA GLY A 20 9.34 15.11 -17.97
C GLY A 20 10.85 15.22 -18.23
N GLN A 21 11.44 16.37 -17.93
CA GLN A 21 12.81 16.72 -18.34
C GLN A 21 13.77 16.95 -17.17
N ALA A 22 13.35 16.65 -15.94
CA ALA A 22 14.13 16.93 -14.75
C ALA A 22 15.41 16.07 -14.70
N PRO A 23 16.62 16.65 -14.83
CA PRO A 23 17.86 15.87 -14.94
C PRO A 23 18.13 14.99 -13.73
N TYR A 24 17.74 15.45 -12.53
CA TYR A 24 17.82 14.67 -11.30
C TYR A 24 17.05 13.35 -11.39
N VAL A 25 15.82 13.40 -11.92
CA VAL A 25 14.93 12.24 -12.04
C VAL A 25 15.46 11.29 -13.10
N ILE A 26 15.86 11.82 -14.27
CA ILE A 26 16.45 11.04 -15.37
C ILE A 26 17.71 10.30 -14.90
N GLY A 27 18.63 11.00 -14.23
CA GLY A 27 19.87 10.40 -13.73
C GLY A 27 19.63 9.32 -12.68
N ALA A 28 18.66 9.53 -11.77
CA ALA A 28 18.26 8.53 -10.79
C ALA A 28 17.67 7.28 -11.46
N MET A 29 16.82 7.47 -12.47
CA MET A 29 16.19 6.38 -13.22
C MET A 29 17.18 5.57 -14.04
N ALA A 30 18.05 6.24 -14.80
CA ALA A 30 19.09 5.58 -15.57
C ALA A 30 20.03 4.76 -14.69
N TRP A 31 20.38 5.27 -13.51
CA TRP A 31 21.20 4.52 -12.55
C TRP A 31 20.45 3.34 -11.92
N ALA A 32 19.17 3.49 -11.56
CA ALA A 32 18.37 2.38 -11.04
C ALA A 32 18.20 1.25 -12.07
N GLN A 33 17.98 1.60 -13.34
CA GLN A 33 17.95 0.62 -14.43
C GLN A 33 19.29 -0.10 -14.58
N SER A 34 20.42 0.62 -14.51
CA SER A 34 21.75 0.01 -14.72
C SER A 34 22.14 -1.00 -13.66
N ILE A 35 21.53 -0.94 -12.46
CA ILE A 35 21.71 -1.95 -11.41
C ILE A 35 20.63 -3.05 -11.44
N GLY A 36 19.69 -3.00 -12.38
CA GLY A 36 18.64 -3.99 -12.57
C GLY A 36 17.38 -3.80 -11.71
N ALA A 37 17.20 -2.64 -11.08
CA ALA A 37 15.98 -2.32 -10.34
C ALA A 37 14.81 -2.04 -11.29
N LYS A 38 13.58 -2.26 -10.83
CA LYS A 38 12.38 -1.89 -11.59
C LYS A 38 12.13 -0.40 -11.51
N VAL A 39 11.84 0.22 -12.66
CA VAL A 39 11.68 1.68 -12.77
C VAL A 39 10.34 2.04 -13.40
N GLY A 40 9.52 2.79 -12.66
CA GLY A 40 8.31 3.44 -13.15
C GLY A 40 8.51 4.95 -13.34
N ALA A 41 7.71 5.56 -14.22
CA ALA A 41 7.73 7.01 -14.47
C ALA A 41 6.33 7.60 -14.50
N ILE A 42 6.14 8.75 -13.84
CA ILE A 42 4.91 9.53 -13.87
C ILE A 42 5.20 10.92 -14.45
N SER A 43 4.56 11.25 -15.57
CA SER A 43 4.71 12.54 -16.22
C SER A 43 3.42 13.07 -16.84
N CYS A 44 3.35 14.39 -17.03
CA CYS A 44 2.18 15.08 -17.57
C CYS A 44 2.38 15.56 -19.01
N ASN A 45 3.55 15.28 -19.60
CA ASN A 45 3.87 15.51 -21.00
C ASN A 45 4.03 14.18 -21.72
N GLU A 46 3.52 14.08 -22.95
CA GLU A 46 3.52 12.85 -23.74
C GLU A 46 4.94 12.44 -24.16
N HIS A 47 5.74 13.39 -24.66
CA HIS A 47 7.13 13.19 -25.11
C HIS A 47 8.15 13.44 -24.00
N SER A 48 7.93 12.81 -22.86
CA SER A 48 8.73 12.98 -21.65
C SER A 48 10.00 12.13 -21.69
N ALA A 49 11.18 12.74 -21.49
CA ALA A 49 12.47 12.03 -21.52
C ALA A 49 12.59 10.94 -20.44
N VAL A 50 11.89 11.08 -19.30
CA VAL A 50 11.88 10.01 -18.28
C VAL A 50 11.26 8.72 -18.81
N PHE A 51 10.41 8.76 -19.84
CA PHE A 51 9.82 7.54 -20.40
C PHE A 51 10.82 6.66 -21.16
N ASP A 52 11.96 7.19 -21.57
CA ASP A 52 13.02 6.39 -22.20
C ASP A 52 13.81 5.57 -21.17
N HIS A 53 13.66 5.90 -19.89
CA HIS A 53 14.34 5.27 -18.76
C HIS A 53 13.40 4.50 -17.83
N ALA A 54 12.22 4.09 -18.31
CA ALA A 54 11.18 3.46 -17.51
C ALA A 54 10.69 2.14 -18.10
N ASP A 55 10.56 1.12 -17.25
CA ASP A 55 9.83 -0.13 -17.55
C ASP A 55 8.32 0.13 -17.63
N HIS A 56 7.82 1.02 -16.77
CA HIS A 56 6.39 1.35 -16.65
C HIS A 56 6.17 2.85 -16.81
N LYS A 57 5.40 3.24 -17.82
CA LYS A 57 5.16 4.64 -18.20
C LYS A 57 3.74 5.05 -17.82
N ILE A 58 3.59 6.08 -17.01
CA ILE A 58 2.30 6.67 -16.63
C ILE A 58 2.27 8.11 -17.13
N TYR A 59 1.66 8.29 -18.30
CA TYR A 59 1.34 9.60 -18.84
C TYR A 59 -0.03 10.06 -18.33
N VAL A 60 -0.10 11.26 -17.75
CA VAL A 60 -1.35 11.85 -17.27
C VAL A 60 -1.61 13.19 -17.96
N ALA A 61 -2.49 13.17 -18.97
CA ALA A 61 -2.85 14.32 -19.80
C ALA A 61 -3.72 15.32 -19.02
N VAL A 62 -3.09 16.23 -18.28
CA VAL A 62 -3.82 17.27 -17.51
C VAL A 62 -4.04 18.58 -18.28
N GLY A 63 -3.37 18.74 -19.44
CA GLY A 63 -3.41 19.96 -20.25
C GLY A 63 -2.74 21.18 -19.60
N ALA A 64 -2.82 22.34 -20.26
CA ALA A 64 -2.19 23.57 -19.78
C ALA A 64 -2.73 24.03 -18.42
N GLU A 65 -1.85 24.42 -17.50
CA GLU A 65 -2.23 24.94 -16.19
C GLU A 65 -2.90 26.32 -16.30
N ILE A 66 -3.81 26.64 -15.38
CA ILE A 66 -4.50 27.94 -15.36
C ILE A 66 -3.52 29.10 -15.08
N ILE A 67 -2.50 28.85 -14.25
CA ILE A 67 -1.32 29.69 -14.13
C ILE A 67 -0.22 29.00 -14.93
N THR A 68 0.20 29.60 -16.03
CA THR A 68 1.21 29.04 -16.94
C THR A 68 2.44 28.57 -16.18
N GLY A 69 2.78 27.29 -16.31
CA GLY A 69 3.95 26.67 -15.67
C GLY A 69 3.76 26.27 -14.20
N SER A 70 2.65 26.61 -13.55
CA SER A 70 2.38 26.25 -12.15
C SER A 70 1.90 24.79 -12.02
N THR A 71 2.79 23.84 -12.30
CA THR A 71 2.47 22.39 -12.31
C THR A 71 2.10 21.82 -10.94
N ARG A 72 2.27 22.57 -9.85
CA ARG A 72 1.75 22.18 -8.53
C ARG A 72 0.22 22.04 -8.49
N MET A 73 -0.48 22.55 -9.51
CA MET A 73 -1.94 22.56 -9.62
C MET A 73 -2.47 21.23 -10.16
N LYS A 74 -2.87 21.15 -11.44
CA LYS A 74 -3.48 19.93 -11.98
C LYS A 74 -2.47 18.79 -12.02
N SER A 75 -1.24 19.05 -12.47
CA SER A 75 -0.20 18.02 -12.58
C SER A 75 0.13 17.41 -11.21
N GLY A 76 0.33 18.24 -10.18
CA GLY A 76 0.58 17.78 -8.81
C GLY A 76 -0.61 17.01 -8.21
N THR A 77 -1.84 17.46 -8.48
CA THR A 77 -3.06 16.74 -8.06
C THR A 77 -3.15 15.37 -8.73
N ALA A 78 -2.90 15.30 -10.04
CA ALA A 78 -2.89 14.05 -10.79
C ALA A 78 -1.82 13.07 -10.27
N GLN A 79 -0.60 13.54 -10.03
CA GLN A 79 0.48 12.74 -9.46
C GLN A 79 0.10 12.17 -8.08
N LYS A 80 -0.51 12.97 -7.20
CA LYS A 80 -1.03 12.49 -5.92
C LYS A 80 -2.02 11.34 -6.11
N LEU A 81 -2.96 11.46 -7.04
CA LEU A 81 -3.97 10.41 -7.28
C LEU A 81 -3.31 9.13 -7.78
N VAL A 82 -2.36 9.22 -8.71
CA VAL A 82 -1.59 8.06 -9.20
C VAL A 82 -0.80 7.39 -8.07
N LEU A 83 -0.09 8.16 -7.25
CA LEU A 83 0.68 7.62 -6.12
C LEU A 83 -0.23 6.94 -5.08
N ASN A 84 -1.40 7.53 -4.81
CA ASN A 84 -2.42 6.91 -3.97
C ASN A 84 -2.87 5.57 -4.56
N MET A 85 -3.10 5.48 -5.87
CA MET A 85 -3.49 4.23 -6.54
C MET A 85 -2.41 3.17 -6.43
N ILE A 86 -1.14 3.52 -6.70
CA ILE A 86 0.00 2.58 -6.64
C ILE A 86 0.11 2.00 -5.23
N THR A 87 0.19 2.86 -4.22
CA THR A 87 0.38 2.44 -2.83
C THR A 87 -0.82 1.67 -2.29
N THR A 88 -2.04 2.17 -2.49
CA THR A 88 -3.28 1.51 -2.02
C THR A 88 -3.46 0.14 -2.67
N THR A 89 -3.30 0.04 -3.99
CA THR A 89 -3.46 -1.22 -4.72
C THR A 89 -2.39 -2.24 -4.29
N SER A 90 -1.15 -1.79 -4.09
CA SER A 90 -0.07 -2.66 -3.59
C SER A 90 -0.40 -3.20 -2.19
N MET A 91 -0.87 -2.34 -1.28
CA MET A 91 -1.26 -2.74 0.08
C MET A 91 -2.44 -3.72 0.10
N ILE A 92 -3.42 -3.54 -0.80
CA ILE A 92 -4.52 -4.50 -0.99
C ILE A 92 -3.96 -5.86 -1.42
N ARG A 93 -3.09 -5.90 -2.44
CA ARG A 93 -2.53 -7.15 -2.98
C ARG A 93 -1.68 -7.92 -1.97
N ILE A 94 -0.98 -7.23 -1.07
CA ILE A 94 -0.18 -7.86 -0.01
C ILE A 94 -0.99 -8.13 1.28
N GLY A 95 -2.33 -8.12 1.20
CA GLY A 95 -3.19 -8.62 2.28
C GLY A 95 -3.46 -7.66 3.43
N LYS A 96 -3.16 -6.36 3.29
CA LYS A 96 -3.37 -5.35 4.36
C LYS A 96 -4.81 -4.87 4.48
N VAL A 97 -5.66 -5.31 3.55
CA VAL A 97 -7.07 -4.96 3.45
C VAL A 97 -7.91 -6.24 3.43
N TYR A 98 -9.04 -6.22 4.15
CA TYR A 98 -10.07 -7.24 4.11
C TYR A 98 -11.36 -6.61 3.59
N ASN A 99 -11.88 -7.10 2.47
CA ASN A 99 -12.93 -6.41 1.70
C ASN A 99 -12.51 -4.96 1.37
N ASN A 100 -13.12 -3.98 2.02
CA ASN A 100 -12.78 -2.55 1.94
C ASN A 100 -12.23 -1.99 3.28
N LEU A 101 -11.95 -2.86 4.25
CA LEU A 101 -11.53 -2.52 5.60
C LEU A 101 -10.00 -2.58 5.73
N MET A 102 -9.41 -1.48 6.22
CA MET A 102 -7.97 -1.41 6.52
C MET A 102 -7.67 -2.13 7.84
N VAL A 103 -7.29 -3.41 7.75
CA VAL A 103 -7.10 -4.30 8.90
C VAL A 103 -5.66 -4.31 9.44
N ASP A 104 -4.70 -3.70 8.76
CA ASP A 104 -3.32 -3.51 9.26
C ASP A 104 -3.11 -2.10 9.84
N LEU A 105 -3.91 -1.76 10.85
CA LEU A 105 -3.84 -0.49 11.56
C LEU A 105 -2.92 -0.59 12.79
N LEU A 106 -2.05 0.40 12.99
CA LEU A 106 -1.29 0.56 14.24
C LEU A 106 -2.06 1.42 15.25
N PRO A 107 -2.54 0.86 16.39
CA PRO A 107 -3.37 1.58 17.33
C PRO A 107 -2.55 2.43 18.32
N LEU A 108 -1.95 3.51 17.84
CA LEU A 108 -1.00 4.35 18.61
C LEU A 108 -1.65 5.35 19.58
N ASN A 109 -2.98 5.49 19.55
CA ASN A 109 -3.71 6.40 20.44
C ASN A 109 -5.12 5.87 20.69
N ALA A 110 -5.82 6.44 21.68
CA ALA A 110 -7.15 6.00 22.09
C ALA A 110 -8.16 5.95 20.92
N LYS A 111 -8.11 6.90 19.98
CA LYS A 111 -8.97 6.90 18.78
C LYS A 111 -8.70 5.69 17.89
N LEU A 112 -7.42 5.35 17.66
CA LEU A 112 -7.05 4.22 16.83
C LEU A 112 -7.28 2.87 17.52
N VAL A 113 -7.18 2.82 18.86
CA VAL A 113 -7.58 1.65 19.66
C VAL A 113 -9.08 1.40 19.52
N ASP A 114 -9.92 2.43 19.68
CA ASP A 114 -11.37 2.31 19.47
C ASP A 114 -11.70 1.89 18.04
N ARG A 115 -11.04 2.49 17.04
CA ARG A 115 -11.19 2.10 15.64
C ARG A 115 -10.81 0.64 15.40
N ALA A 116 -9.73 0.15 16.01
CA ALA A 116 -9.31 -1.24 15.86
C ALA A 116 -10.36 -2.22 16.39
N LYS A 117 -10.95 -1.93 17.56
CA LYS A 117 -12.05 -2.74 18.12
C LYS A 117 -13.29 -2.73 17.22
N ARG A 118 -13.66 -1.56 16.67
CA ARG A 118 -14.75 -1.46 15.69
C ARG A 118 -14.47 -2.26 14.41
N LEU A 119 -13.24 -2.24 13.91
CA LEU A 119 -12.85 -3.06 12.76
C LEU A 119 -12.97 -4.56 13.07
N ILE A 120 -12.64 -5.02 14.28
CA ILE A 120 -12.85 -6.43 14.68
C ILE A 120 -14.33 -6.78 14.61
N ILE A 121 -15.21 -5.92 15.11
CA ILE A 121 -16.67 -6.10 15.04
C ILE A 121 -17.12 -6.16 13.57
N GLU A 122 -16.67 -5.23 12.74
CA GLU A 122 -17.09 -5.11 11.34
C GLU A 122 -16.60 -6.29 10.48
N VAL A 123 -15.42 -6.84 10.80
CA VAL A 123 -14.88 -8.02 10.11
C VAL A 123 -15.60 -9.30 10.54
N THR A 124 -15.90 -9.45 11.83
CA THR A 124 -16.33 -10.74 12.40
C THR A 124 -17.83 -10.84 12.70
N GLY A 125 -18.53 -9.71 12.84
CA GLY A 125 -19.91 -9.65 13.31
C GLY A 125 -20.07 -9.89 14.82
N CYS A 126 -18.97 -9.98 15.59
CA CYS A 126 -19.04 -10.24 17.02
C CYS A 126 -19.58 -9.05 17.83
N THR A 127 -19.91 -9.30 19.10
CA THR A 127 -20.31 -8.24 20.02
C THR A 127 -19.13 -7.34 20.42
N ARG A 128 -19.43 -6.16 20.98
CA ARG A 128 -18.40 -5.24 21.50
C ARG A 128 -17.55 -5.88 22.60
N ALA A 129 -18.17 -6.63 23.50
CA ALA A 129 -17.46 -7.29 24.60
C ALA A 129 -16.48 -8.34 24.06
N GLU A 130 -16.89 -9.14 23.08
CA GLU A 130 -16.01 -10.11 22.42
C GLU A 130 -14.87 -9.41 21.67
N ALA A 131 -15.15 -8.32 20.96
CA ALA A 131 -14.11 -7.57 20.25
C ALA A 131 -13.06 -6.98 21.19
N GLU A 132 -13.47 -6.51 22.38
CA GLU A 132 -12.55 -6.02 23.41
C GLU A 132 -11.63 -7.13 23.93
N GLU A 133 -12.17 -8.34 24.11
CA GLU A 133 -11.39 -9.48 24.56
C GLU A 133 -10.44 -9.99 23.48
N LEU A 134 -10.94 -10.17 22.25
CA LEU A 134 -10.12 -10.54 21.09
C LEU A 134 -9.00 -9.52 20.84
N TYR A 135 -9.28 -8.22 21.02
CA TYR A 135 -8.27 -7.18 20.90
C TYR A 135 -7.16 -7.35 21.94
N LYS A 136 -7.49 -7.69 23.21
CA LYS A 136 -6.48 -7.96 24.24
C LYS A 136 -5.67 -9.21 23.93
N LEU A 137 -6.33 -10.34 23.63
CA LEU A 137 -5.68 -11.63 23.37
C LEU A 137 -4.77 -11.59 22.12
N SER A 138 -5.18 -10.85 21.09
CA SER A 138 -4.38 -10.63 19.88
C SER A 138 -3.23 -9.63 20.08
N LYS A 139 -3.13 -8.97 21.24
CA LYS A 139 -2.20 -7.85 21.51
C LYS A 139 -2.40 -6.69 20.53
N GLY A 140 -3.66 -6.37 20.23
CA GLY A 140 -4.07 -5.27 19.36
C GLY A 140 -3.98 -5.54 17.87
N ASN A 141 -3.66 -6.78 17.46
CA ASN A 141 -3.61 -7.14 16.04
C ASN A 141 -5.00 -7.56 15.54
N ILE A 142 -5.63 -6.69 14.75
CA ILE A 142 -6.98 -6.87 14.20
C ILE A 142 -7.07 -8.14 13.35
N ARG A 143 -6.06 -8.44 12.53
CA ARG A 143 -6.05 -9.61 11.65
C ARG A 143 -6.03 -10.92 12.44
N VAL A 144 -5.19 -10.98 13.48
CA VAL A 144 -5.13 -12.12 14.40
C VAL A 144 -6.45 -12.26 15.17
N ALA A 145 -6.96 -11.17 15.75
CA ALA A 145 -8.25 -11.16 16.46
C ALA A 145 -9.40 -11.68 15.58
N SER A 146 -9.41 -11.27 14.31
CA SER A 146 -10.43 -11.68 13.35
C SER A 146 -10.35 -13.18 13.06
N LEU A 147 -9.15 -13.71 12.79
CA LEU A 147 -8.94 -15.14 12.56
C LEU A 147 -9.27 -16.00 13.78
N MET A 148 -8.91 -15.55 14.99
CA MET A 148 -9.30 -16.24 16.23
C MET A 148 -10.81 -16.44 16.30
N HIS A 149 -11.59 -15.38 16.00
CA HIS A 149 -13.05 -15.45 16.05
C HIS A 149 -13.64 -16.31 14.93
N MET A 150 -13.18 -16.11 13.68
CA MET A 150 -13.75 -16.74 12.50
C MET A 150 -13.41 -18.24 12.40
N LEU A 151 -12.22 -18.64 12.84
CA LEU A 151 -11.75 -20.02 12.78
C LEU A 151 -11.84 -20.76 14.13
N LYS A 152 -12.26 -20.07 15.20
CA LYS A 152 -12.35 -20.61 16.57
C LYS A 152 -11.01 -21.20 17.05
N VAL A 153 -9.93 -20.46 16.83
CA VAL A 153 -8.56 -20.81 17.23
C VAL A 153 -7.99 -19.80 18.21
N ASP A 154 -6.90 -20.17 18.89
CA ASP A 154 -6.19 -19.27 19.79
C ASP A 154 -5.26 -18.29 19.05
N ALA A 155 -4.67 -17.34 19.79
CA ALA A 155 -3.83 -16.31 19.21
C ALA A 155 -2.53 -16.85 18.57
N PRO A 156 -1.81 -17.84 19.15
CA PRO A 156 -0.68 -18.49 18.50
C PRO A 156 -1.03 -19.11 17.15
N GLU A 157 -2.10 -19.90 17.08
CA GLU A 157 -2.51 -20.56 15.84
C GLU A 157 -2.99 -19.54 14.80
N ALA A 158 -3.76 -18.52 15.20
CA ALA A 158 -4.16 -17.45 14.31
C ALA A 158 -2.97 -16.67 13.71
N ARG A 159 -1.88 -16.47 14.47
CA ARG A 159 -0.65 -15.85 13.95
C ARG A 159 0.02 -16.75 12.93
N ARG A 160 0.17 -18.05 13.24
CA ARG A 160 0.75 -19.03 12.33
C ARG A 160 0.01 -19.05 10.98
N LEU A 161 -1.32 -19.11 11.02
CA LEU A 161 -2.17 -19.09 9.82
C LEU A 161 -2.06 -17.79 9.03
N LEU A 162 -1.94 -16.66 9.72
CA LEU A 162 -1.76 -15.35 9.10
C LEU A 162 -0.41 -15.27 8.37
N ASP A 163 0.67 -15.74 9.00
CA ASP A 163 2.03 -15.76 8.44
C ASP A 163 2.11 -16.70 7.23
N GLU A 164 1.51 -17.88 7.31
CA GLU A 164 1.39 -18.83 6.18
C GLU A 164 0.54 -18.29 5.02
N SER A 165 -0.19 -17.21 5.23
CA SER A 165 -1.10 -16.60 4.24
C SER A 165 -0.64 -15.21 3.79
N ASP A 166 0.65 -14.91 3.95
CA ASP A 166 1.28 -13.62 3.67
C ASP A 166 0.51 -12.43 4.26
N GLY A 167 0.00 -12.58 5.48
CA GLY A 167 -0.69 -11.51 6.19
C GLY A 167 -2.13 -11.24 5.75
N SER A 168 -2.71 -12.07 4.88
CA SER A 168 -4.08 -11.91 4.36
C SER A 168 -5.11 -12.78 5.07
N ILE A 169 -6.16 -12.15 5.62
CA ILE A 169 -7.31 -12.86 6.22
C ILE A 169 -8.00 -13.75 5.18
N ASN A 170 -8.32 -13.23 3.99
CA ASN A 170 -9.00 -13.99 2.93
C ASN A 170 -8.26 -15.27 2.55
N ARG A 171 -6.93 -15.17 2.38
CA ARG A 171 -6.11 -16.34 2.03
C ARG A 171 -6.06 -17.37 3.17
N ALA A 172 -6.00 -16.91 4.43
CA ALA A 172 -6.05 -17.79 5.60
C ALA A 172 -7.38 -18.54 5.71
N LEU A 173 -8.51 -17.85 5.48
CA LEU A 173 -9.84 -18.48 5.46
C LEU A 173 -9.97 -19.49 4.31
N TYR A 174 -9.55 -19.11 3.10
CA TYR A 174 -9.60 -19.99 1.93
C TYR A 174 -8.79 -21.27 2.15
N LYS A 175 -7.57 -21.19 2.70
CA LYS A 175 -6.74 -22.37 3.03
C LYS A 175 -7.39 -23.31 4.04
N ARG A 176 -8.31 -22.82 4.86
CA ARG A 176 -9.07 -23.60 5.85
C ARG A 176 -10.42 -24.08 5.32
N GLY A 177 -10.70 -23.88 4.03
CA GLY A 177 -11.95 -24.29 3.40
C GLY A 177 -13.16 -23.43 3.78
N VAL A 178 -12.93 -22.24 4.36
CA VAL A 178 -14.00 -21.29 4.66
C VAL A 178 -14.21 -20.42 3.42
N SER A 179 -15.40 -20.48 2.84
CA SER A 179 -15.80 -19.57 1.75
C SER A 179 -15.93 -18.14 2.31
N VAL A 180 -15.32 -17.18 1.63
CA VAL A 180 -15.31 -15.76 1.98
C VAL A 180 -16.16 -14.97 0.99
#